data_AF-A0A5K1FJK2-F1
#
_entry.id   AF-A0A5K1FJK2-F1
#
_cell.length_a   1.000
_cell.length_b   1.000
_cell.length_c   1.000
_cell.angle_alpha   90.00
_cell.angle_beta   90.00
_cell.angle_gamma   90.00
#
_symmetry.space_group_name_H-M   'P 1'
#
loop_
_entity.id
_entity.type
_entity.pdbx_description
1 polymer ?
#
loop_
_entity_poly.entity_id
_entity_poly.type
_entity_poly.pdbx_seq_one_letter_code
_entity_poly.pdbx_strand_id
1 'polypeptide(L)' 'WAPNWEDPYVIREALPRNSYRLIDVDGVELTNPVNTLHLKKFYT' A
#
# COMPACT_ATOMS: atom_id res chain seq x y z
N TRP A 1 -17.44 -15.25 -3.22
CA TRP A 1 -16.52 -14.62 -2.26
C TRP A 1 -15.56 -13.75 -3.05
N ALA A 2 -15.47 -12.45 -2.74
CA ALA A 2 -14.45 -11.57 -3.30
C ALA A 2 -13.46 -11.19 -2.18
N PRO A 3 -12.17 -10.97 -2.48
CA PRO A 3 -11.23 -10.42 -1.51
C PRO A 3 -11.68 -9.03 -1.06
N ASN A 4 -11.44 -8.69 0.21
CA ASN A 4 -11.67 -7.35 0.78
C ASN A 4 -10.44 -6.43 0.60
N TRP A 5 -9.63 -6.70 -0.43
CA TRP A 5 -8.45 -5.91 -0.77
C TRP A 5 -8.84 -4.86 -1.81
N GLU A 6 -8.28 -3.66 -1.66
CA GLU A 6 -8.37 -2.62 -2.67
C GLU A 6 -7.40 -2.89 -3.83
N ASP A 7 -7.32 -1.92 -4.75
CA ASP A 7 -6.41 -1.90 -5.89
C ASP A 7 -4.93 -2.09 -5.50
N PRO A 8 -4.07 -2.50 -6.45
CA PRO A 8 -2.64 -2.55 -6.21
C PRO A 8 -2.06 -1.15 -6.04
N TYR A 9 -1.20 -1.02 -5.02
CA TYR A 9 -0.42 0.19 -4.76
C TYR A 9 1.08 -0.09 -4.87
N VAL A 10 1.86 0.96 -5.11
CA VAL A 10 3.32 0.91 -5.09
C VAL A 10 3.83 1.50 -3.77
N ILE A 11 4.85 0.87 -3.19
CA ILE A 11 5.54 1.41 -2.01
C ILE A 11 6.44 2.55 -2.46
N ARG A 12 6.14 3.77 -2.00
CA ARG A 12 6.95 4.97 -2.27
C ARG A 12 8.10 5.10 -1.26
N GLU A 13 7.80 4.91 0.02
CA GLU A 13 8.76 5.10 1.11
C GLU A 13 8.47 4.13 2.26
N ALA A 14 9.53 3.57 2.84
CA ALA A 14 9.48 2.81 4.09
C ALA A 14 9.71 3.75 5.27
N LEU A 15 8.75 3.78 6.19
CA LEU A 15 8.78 4.61 7.39
C LEU A 15 9.12 3.75 8.62
N PRO A 16 9.54 4.39 9.74
CA PRO A 16 9.70 3.69 11.01
C PRO A 16 8.41 2.98 11.45
N ARG A 17 8.56 2.01 12.36
CA ARG A 17 7.43 1.28 12.98
C ARG A 17 6.55 0.53 11.98
N ASN A 18 7.17 -0.08 10.95
CA ASN A 18 6.50 -0.97 10.00
C ASN A 18 5.34 -0.27 9.29
N SER A 19 5.57 0.95 8.81
CA SER A 19 4.61 1.71 8.03
C SER A 19 5.20 2.13 6.69
N TYR A 20 4.36 2.34 5.69
CA TYR A 20 4.77 2.70 4.35
C TYR A 20 3.89 3.82 3.81
N ARG A 21 4.50 4.72 3.03
CA ARG A 21 3.75 5.61 2.13
C ARG A 21 3.49 4.85 0.84
N LEU A 22 2.24 4.87 0.42
CA LEU A 22 1.78 4.23 -0.79
C LEU A 22 1.44 5.28 -1.84
N ILE A 23 1.58 4.89 -3.10
CA ILE A 23 1.17 5.66 -4.26
C ILE A 23 0.34 4.76 -5.16
N ASP A 24 -0.73 5.29 -5.74
CA ASP A 24 -1.53 4.56 -6.73
C ASP A 24 -0.81 4.49 -8.09
N VAL A 25 -1.46 3.83 -9.04
CA VAL A 25 -0.94 3.66 -10.41
C VAL A 25 -0.83 4.97 -11.20
N ASP A 26 -1.59 5.99 -10.81
CA ASP A 26 -1.61 7.31 -11.44
C ASP A 26 -0.62 8.29 -10.78
N GLY A 27 0.07 7.86 -9.71
CA GLY A 27 1.05 8.68 -9.01
C GLY A 27 0.46 9.52 -7.87
N VAL A 28 -0.76 9.24 -7.42
CA VAL A 28 -1.37 9.94 -6.28
C VAL A 28 -0.97 9.24 -4.98
N GLU A 29 -0.39 10.02 -4.07
CA GLU A 29 0.03 9.52 -2.76
C GLU A 29 -1.16 9.37 -1.81
N LEU A 30 -1.19 8.25 -1.09
CA LEU A 30 -2.14 8.05 0.00
C LEU A 30 -1.79 8.98 1.17
N THR A 31 -2.76 9.79 1.60
CA THR A 31 -2.57 10.78 2.68
C THR A 31 -2.05 10.15 3.97
N ASN A 32 -2.51 8.95 4.31
CA ASN A 32 -2.13 8.25 5.52
C ASN A 32 -1.16 7.10 5.23
N PRO A 33 -0.06 6.97 5.99
CA PRO A 33 0.82 5.82 5.88
C PRO A 33 0.11 4.54 6.35
N VAL A 34 0.42 3.43 5.70
CA VAL A 34 -0.22 2.13 5.91
C VAL A 34 0.73 1.19 6.63
N ASN A 35 0.23 0.50 7.65
CA ASN A 35 1.02 -0.51 8.37
C ASN A 35 1.21 -1.78 7.53
N THR A 36 2.39 -2.40 7.60
CA THR A 36 2.73 -3.65 6.90
C THR A 36 1.71 -4.77 7.08
N LEU A 37 1.05 -4.85 8.25
CA LEU A 37 0.04 -5.87 8.54
C LEU A 37 -1.18 -5.79 7.62
N HIS A 38 -1.44 -4.63 7.01
CA HIS A 38 -2.52 -4.39 6.06
C HIS A 38 -2.05 -4.42 4.61
N LEU A 39 -0.86 -4.97 4.34
CA LEU A 39 -0.30 -5.07 2.99
C LEU A 39 -0.05 -6.53 2.62
N LYS A 40 -0.24 -6.83 1.35
CA LYS A 40 0.15 -8.11 0.75
C LYS A 40 0.91 -7.84 -0.53
N LYS A 41 1.98 -8.60 -0.78
CA LYS A 41 2.71 -8.52 -2.06
C LYS A 41 1.77 -8.88 -3.20
N PHE A 42 1.68 -7.99 -4.18
CA PHE A 42 0.98 -8.21 -5.42
C PHE A 42 1.89 -8.99 -6.38
N TYR A 43 1.40 -10.10 -6.91
CA TYR A 43 2.09 -10.92 -7.91
C TYR A 43 1.28 -10.85 -9.20
N THR A 44 1.94 -10.52 -10.31
CA THR A 44 1.35 -10.38 -11.64
C THR A 44 1.77 -11.53 -12.53
#